data_AF-A0A800ET25-F1
#
_entry.id   AF-A0A800ET25-F1
#
_cell.length_a   1.000
_cell.length_b   1.000
_cell.length_c   1.000
_cell.angle_alpha   90.00
_cell.angle_beta   90.00
_cell.angle_gamma   90.00
#
_symmetry.space_group_name_H-M   'P 1'
#
loop_
_entity.id
_entity.type
_entity.pdbx_description
1 polymer ?
#
loop_
_entity_poly.entity_id
_entity_poly.type
_entity_poly.pdbx_seq_one_letter_code
_entity_poly.pdbx_strand_id
1 'polypeptide(L)'
;MVLDQAGFIDRYENGVRENSEGVRLSFTIKFHANLTRRAMAVIMQAQLAEIGIEVIPTEVEWVTLVGQFSNPEIRDFDGVVLGWDTDFRLDDTVLFHSDHVDGPNAFSGTRRSDIDEALERLPLV
;
A
#
# COMPACT_ATOMS: atom_id res chain seq x y z
N MET A 1 -0.62 -7.78 21.01
CA MET A 1 -1.08 -7.10 19.78
C MET A 1 -0.10 -7.41 18.64
N VAL A 2 -0.51 -7.37 17.36
CA VAL A 2 0.34 -7.80 16.21
C VAL A 2 1.63 -6.98 16.09
N LEU A 3 1.57 -5.66 16.34
CA LEU A 3 2.75 -4.79 16.24
C LEU A 3 3.82 -5.15 17.29
N ASP A 4 3.43 -5.48 18.52
CA ASP A 4 4.39 -5.90 19.56
C ASP A 4 5.09 -7.21 19.16
N GLN A 5 4.34 -8.16 18.59
CA GLN A 5 4.88 -9.43 18.09
C GLN A 5 5.84 -9.22 16.91
N ALA A 6 5.58 -8.20 16.09
CA ALA A 6 6.46 -7.77 15.01
C ALA A 6 7.66 -6.92 15.49
N GLY A 7 7.77 -6.65 16.80
CA GLY A 7 8.90 -5.91 17.38
C GLY A 7 8.78 -4.38 17.33
N PHE A 8 7.61 -3.85 16.97
CA PHE A 8 7.34 -2.41 16.95
C PHE A 8 6.80 -1.92 18.30
N ILE A 9 7.61 -1.16 19.01
CA ILE A 9 7.36 -0.69 20.37
C ILE A 9 7.66 0.81 20.42
N ASP A 10 6.81 1.61 21.08
CA ASP A 10 7.09 3.02 21.36
C ASP A 10 8.11 3.10 22.50
N ARG A 11 9.40 3.13 22.16
CA ARG A 11 10.50 3.10 23.14
C ARG A 11 10.80 4.47 23.71
N TYR A 12 10.44 5.52 22.98
CA TYR A 12 10.74 6.91 23.34
C TYR A 12 9.53 7.64 23.94
N GLU A 13 8.40 6.94 24.13
CA GLU A 13 7.15 7.48 24.68
C GLU A 13 6.66 8.71 23.90
N ASN A 14 6.87 8.71 22.58
CA ASN A 14 6.57 9.82 21.69
C ASN A 14 5.27 9.61 20.89
N GLY A 15 4.59 8.48 21.10
CA GLY A 15 3.36 8.10 20.42
C GLY A 15 3.56 7.42 19.05
N VAL A 16 4.80 7.17 18.62
CA VAL A 16 5.13 6.46 17.38
C VAL A 16 6.01 5.27 17.73
N ARG A 17 5.70 4.10 17.18
CA ARG A 17 6.45 2.88 17.46
C ARG A 17 7.71 2.80 16.62
N GLU A 18 8.73 2.15 17.15
CA GLU A 18 9.97 1.87 16.45
C GLU A 18 10.29 0.37 16.42
N ASN A 19 10.96 -0.07 15.35
CA ASN A 19 11.54 -1.42 15.31
C ASN A 19 12.78 -1.53 16.23
N SER A 20 13.42 -2.70 16.26
CA SER A 20 14.63 -2.92 17.09
C SER A 20 15.84 -2.09 16.68
N GLU A 21 15.84 -1.53 15.47
CA GLU A 21 16.92 -0.68 14.93
C GLU A 21 16.65 0.81 15.19
N GLY A 22 15.53 1.15 15.82
CA GLY A 22 15.12 2.54 16.09
C GLY A 22 14.45 3.22 14.88
N VAL A 23 14.08 2.47 13.84
CA VAL A 23 13.35 3.00 12.69
C VAL A 23 11.89 3.18 13.07
N ARG A 24 11.40 4.42 12.95
CA ARG A 24 10.00 4.78 13.22
C ARG A 24 9.06 4.07 12.24
N LEU A 25 7.94 3.59 12.76
CA LEU A 25 6.82 3.08 11.96
C LEU A 25 6.05 4.26 11.40
N SER A 26 6.65 4.89 10.39
CA SER A 26 6.17 6.09 9.73
C SER A 26 6.18 5.88 8.22
N PHE A 27 5.10 6.26 7.55
CA PHE A 27 5.02 6.13 6.09
C PHE A 27 4.07 7.15 5.46
N THR A 28 4.28 7.38 4.17
CA THR A 28 3.43 8.26 3.36
C THR A 28 2.23 7.51 2.78
N ILE A 29 1.06 8.16 2.75
CA ILE A 29 -0.07 7.69 1.94
C ILE A 29 -0.33 8.74 0.86
N LYS A 30 0.04 8.40 -0.37
CA LYS A 30 -0.15 9.27 -1.54
C LYS A 30 -1.57 9.12 -2.10
N PHE A 31 -2.15 10.22 -2.56
CA PHE A 31 -3.45 10.22 -3.25
C PHE A 31 -3.53 11.40 -4.21
N HIS A 32 -4.38 11.32 -5.23
CA HIS A 32 -4.66 12.47 -6.09
C HIS A 32 -5.91 13.24 -5.63
N ALA A 33 -5.98 14.51 -6.01
CA ALA A 33 -6.99 15.47 -5.59
C ALA A 33 -8.43 14.91 -5.73
N ASN A 34 -9.02 14.60 -4.57
CA ASN A 34 -10.41 14.15 -4.43
C ASN A 34 -10.81 14.22 -2.95
N LEU A 35 -11.98 14.78 -2.64
CA LEU A 35 -12.44 14.98 -1.26
C LEU A 35 -12.55 13.66 -0.48
N THR A 36 -13.07 12.61 -1.12
CA THR A 36 -13.21 11.28 -0.51
C THR A 36 -11.86 10.66 -0.20
N ARG A 37 -10.90 10.71 -1.13
CA ARG A 37 -9.54 10.18 -0.90
C ARG A 37 -8.81 10.93 0.21
N ARG A 38 -8.93 12.25 0.24
CA ARG A 38 -8.37 13.07 1.33
C ARG A 38 -8.98 12.69 2.68
N ALA A 39 -10.30 12.54 2.74
CA ALA A 39 -10.98 12.10 3.95
C ALA A 39 -10.51 10.70 4.40
N MET A 40 -10.38 9.75 3.47
CA MET A 40 -9.83 8.42 3.77
C MET A 40 -8.42 8.49 4.36
N ALA A 41 -7.52 9.28 3.76
CA ALA A 41 -6.15 9.41 4.25
C ALA A 41 -6.08 10.06 5.65
N VAL A 42 -6.94 11.06 5.94
CA VAL A 42 -7.04 11.67 7.27
C VAL A 42 -7.61 10.69 8.31
N ILE A 43 -8.61 9.89 7.95
CA ILE A 43 -9.16 8.85 8.84
C ILE A 43 -8.09 7.79 9.12
N MET A 44 -7.39 7.31 8.10
CA MET A 44 -6.28 6.37 8.26
C MET A 44 -5.20 6.95 9.19
N GLN A 45 -4.83 8.22 9.00
CA GLN A 45 -3.87 8.88 9.87
C GLN A 45 -4.33 8.89 11.33
N ALA A 46 -5.57 9.28 11.61
CA ALA A 46 -6.10 9.31 12.97
C ALA A 46 -6.15 7.90 13.61
N GLN A 47 -6.70 6.92 12.91
CA GLN A 47 -6.87 5.56 13.43
C GLN A 47 -5.54 4.83 13.62
N LEU A 48 -4.58 5.04 12.73
CA LEU A 48 -3.26 4.42 12.82
C LEU A 48 -2.39 5.10 13.90
N ALA A 49 -2.58 6.41 14.13
CA ALA A 49 -1.92 7.10 15.24
C ALA A 49 -2.34 6.54 16.62
N GLU A 50 -3.59 6.12 16.80
CA GLU A 50 -4.07 5.50 18.06
C GLU A 50 -3.29 4.23 18.45
N ILE A 51 -2.68 3.55 17.47
CA ILE A 51 -1.86 2.35 17.69
C ILE A 51 -0.36 2.60 17.46
N GLY A 52 0.05 3.85 17.35
CA GLY A 52 1.45 4.26 17.27
C GLY A 52 2.09 4.12 15.89
N ILE A 53 1.30 4.33 14.83
CA ILE A 53 1.76 4.38 13.45
C ILE A 53 1.63 5.81 12.94
N GLU A 54 2.73 6.41 12.47
CA GLU A 54 2.72 7.74 11.88
C GLU A 54 2.39 7.64 10.39
N VAL A 55 1.31 8.30 9.98
CA VAL A 55 0.92 8.37 8.57
C VAL A 55 1.01 9.81 8.10
N ILE A 56 1.58 10.01 6.91
CA ILE A 56 1.75 11.31 6.28
C ILE A 56 0.90 11.34 4.99
N PRO A 57 -0.36 11.83 5.06
CA PRO A 57 -1.19 12.04 3.88
C PRO A 57 -0.51 13.01 2.92
N THR A 58 -0.34 12.59 1.67
CA THR A 58 0.37 13.37 0.64
C THR A 58 -0.49 13.47 -0.62
N GLU A 59 -1.00 14.68 -0.90
CA GLU A 59 -1.70 14.93 -2.15
C GLU A 59 -0.69 15.12 -3.29
N VAL A 60 -0.89 14.40 -4.40
CA VAL A 60 -0.01 14.41 -5.58
C VAL A 60 -0.86 14.63 -6.83
N GLU A 61 -0.34 15.38 -7.80
CA GLU A 61 -0.97 15.51 -9.11
C GLU A 61 -1.08 14.13 -9.80
N TRP A 62 -2.16 13.89 -10.55
CA TRP A 62 -2.49 12.55 -11.07
C TRP A 62 -1.41 11.95 -11.98
N VAL A 63 -0.93 12.68 -12.99
CA VAL A 63 0.09 12.18 -13.93
C VAL A 63 1.38 11.84 -13.19
N THR A 64 1.75 12.70 -12.23
CA THR A 64 2.90 12.47 -11.35
C THR A 64 2.71 11.22 -10.49
N LEU A 65 1.54 11.05 -9.89
CA LEU A 65 1.23 9.90 -9.05
C LEU A 65 1.25 8.59 -9.85
N VAL A 66 0.69 8.57 -11.06
CA VAL A 66 0.77 7.41 -11.97
C VAL A 66 2.22 7.04 -12.24
N GLY A 67 3.06 8.01 -12.60
CA GLY A 67 4.49 7.77 -12.82
C GLY A 67 5.21 7.21 -11.59
N GLN A 68 4.78 7.60 -10.38
CA GLN A 68 5.36 7.13 -9.12
C GLN A 68 4.98 5.68 -8.79
N PHE A 69 3.71 5.26 -8.98
CA PHE A 69 3.30 3.90 -8.61
C PHE A 69 3.41 2.87 -9.75
N SER A 70 3.22 3.26 -11.01
CA SER A 70 3.15 2.31 -12.14
C SER A 70 4.48 2.07 -12.84
N ASN A 71 5.53 2.86 -12.54
CA ASN A 71 6.85 2.62 -13.11
C ASN A 71 7.58 1.56 -12.25
N PRO A 72 7.86 0.35 -12.77
CA PRO A 72 8.49 -0.72 -12.01
C PRO A 72 9.94 -0.40 -11.58
N GLU A 73 10.63 0.50 -12.28
CA GLU A 73 12.00 0.93 -11.92
C GLU A 73 12.01 1.95 -10.79
N ILE A 74 10.92 2.71 -10.61
CA ILE A 74 10.85 3.81 -9.64
C ILE A 74 10.09 3.39 -8.38
N ARG A 75 8.85 2.89 -8.55
CA ARG A 75 7.88 2.57 -7.47
C ARG A 75 8.08 3.40 -6.20
N ASP A 76 7.91 4.71 -6.35
CA ASP A 76 8.11 5.68 -5.28
C ASP A 76 6.80 5.88 -4.51
N PHE A 77 6.47 4.96 -3.60
CA PHE A 77 5.39 5.13 -2.63
C PHE A 77 5.51 4.09 -1.51
N ASP A 78 5.08 4.45 -0.30
CA ASP A 78 4.86 3.47 0.77
C ASP A 78 3.42 2.94 0.74
N GLY A 79 2.45 3.86 0.59
CA GLY A 79 1.03 3.58 0.44
C GLY A 79 0.36 4.52 -0.55
N VAL A 80 -0.70 4.05 -1.20
CA VAL A 80 -1.48 4.85 -2.15
C VAL A 80 -2.97 4.57 -2.03
N VAL A 81 -3.80 5.62 -2.07
CA VAL A 81 -5.27 5.47 -2.16
C VAL A 81 -5.68 5.54 -3.62
N LEU A 82 -6.01 4.39 -4.20
CA LEU A 82 -6.47 4.24 -5.58
C LEU A 82 -7.89 3.68 -5.65
N GLY A 83 -8.47 3.73 -6.84
CA GLY A 83 -9.68 2.99 -7.19
C GLY A 83 -9.44 2.30 -8.52
N TRP A 84 -9.90 1.05 -8.63
CA TRP A 84 -9.93 0.30 -9.88
C TRP A 84 -11.36 0.31 -10.41
N ASP A 85 -11.50 0.57 -11.71
CA ASP A 85 -12.70 0.16 -12.43
C ASP A 85 -12.46 -1.25 -12.95
N THR A 86 -13.32 -2.19 -12.55
CA THR A 86 -13.10 -3.63 -12.78
C THR A 86 -13.88 -4.18 -13.97
N ASP A 87 -14.71 -3.36 -14.64
CA ASP A 87 -15.61 -3.79 -15.71
C ASP A 87 -16.24 -5.17 -15.38
N PHE A 88 -16.20 -6.13 -16.32
CA PHE A 88 -16.60 -7.52 -16.13
C PHE A 88 -15.41 -8.47 -15.95
N ARG A 89 -14.20 -7.96 -15.65
CA ARG A 89 -13.01 -8.80 -15.51
C ARG A 89 -13.06 -9.54 -14.18
N LEU A 90 -13.02 -10.88 -14.26
CA LEU A 90 -12.89 -11.76 -13.10
C LEU A 90 -11.42 -12.14 -12.82
N ASP A 91 -10.50 -11.73 -13.70
CA ASP A 91 -9.11 -12.16 -13.69
C ASP A 91 -8.16 -11.02 -13.27
N ASP A 92 -7.66 -11.12 -12.04
CA ASP A 92 -6.71 -10.19 -11.42
C ASP A 92 -5.24 -10.67 -11.56
N THR A 93 -4.95 -11.64 -12.43
CA THR A 93 -3.60 -12.18 -12.65
C THR A 93 -2.58 -11.07 -12.90
N VAL A 94 -2.92 -10.07 -13.71
CA VAL A 94 -2.05 -8.92 -14.03
C VAL A 94 -1.77 -7.99 -12.84
N LEU A 95 -2.53 -8.09 -11.74
CA LEU A 95 -2.39 -7.27 -10.55
C LEU A 95 -1.60 -7.99 -9.44
N PHE A 96 -1.75 -9.32 -9.33
CA PHE A 96 -1.30 -10.06 -8.15
C PHE A 96 -0.43 -11.29 -8.43
N HIS A 97 -0.42 -11.83 -9.65
CA HIS A 97 0.43 -12.98 -9.96
C HIS A 97 1.90 -12.56 -10.02
N SER A 98 2.78 -13.34 -9.42
CA SER A 98 4.19 -13.00 -9.25
C SER A 98 4.95 -12.83 -10.58
N ASP A 99 4.51 -13.47 -11.67
CA ASP A 99 5.06 -13.25 -13.02
C ASP A 99 4.85 -11.83 -13.57
N HIS A 100 3.86 -11.10 -13.06
CA HIS A 100 3.55 -9.73 -13.49
C HIS A 100 4.12 -8.66 -12.58
N VAL A 101 4.81 -9.05 -11.51
CA VAL A 101 5.30 -8.15 -10.45
C VAL A 101 6.23 -7.05 -10.96
N ASP A 102 6.96 -7.25 -12.06
CA ASP A 102 7.83 -6.23 -12.68
C ASP A 102 7.09 -5.43 -13.77
N GLY A 103 5.79 -5.66 -13.93
CA GLY A 103 4.88 -4.92 -14.81
C GLY A 103 4.30 -3.66 -14.17
N PRO A 104 3.53 -2.86 -14.95
CA PRO A 104 3.04 -1.56 -14.50
C PRO A 104 1.84 -1.64 -13.54
N ASN A 105 1.13 -2.77 -13.50
CA ASN A 105 -0.13 -2.90 -12.75
C ASN A 105 0.04 -3.64 -11.42
N ALA A 106 1.04 -4.52 -11.30
CA ALA A 106 1.32 -5.27 -10.08
C ALA A 106 2.16 -4.46 -9.08
N PHE A 107 1.78 -3.20 -8.88
CA PHE A 107 2.54 -2.23 -8.10
C PHE A 107 2.66 -2.59 -6.61
N SER A 108 1.77 -3.46 -6.08
CA SER A 108 1.88 -3.99 -4.72
C SER A 108 3.17 -4.80 -4.49
N GLY A 109 3.82 -5.29 -5.55
CA GLY A 109 5.02 -6.12 -5.42
C GLY A 109 4.76 -7.52 -4.86
N THR A 110 3.49 -7.95 -4.81
CA THR A 110 3.11 -9.24 -4.22
C THR A 110 3.83 -10.41 -4.91
N ARG A 111 4.53 -11.23 -4.12
CA ARG A 111 5.16 -12.48 -4.56
C ARG A 111 4.77 -13.58 -3.57
N ARG A 112 3.71 -14.31 -3.90
CA ARG A 112 3.10 -15.30 -3.00
C ARG A 112 2.58 -16.48 -3.80
N SER A 113 3.22 -17.64 -3.63
CA SER A 113 2.87 -18.86 -4.38
C SER A 113 1.45 -19.34 -4.15
N ASP A 114 0.87 -19.07 -2.98
CA ASP A 114 -0.51 -19.42 -2.66
C ASP A 114 -1.53 -18.52 -3.37
N ILE A 115 -1.16 -17.26 -3.66
CA ILE A 115 -1.95 -16.37 -4.50
C ILE A 115 -1.80 -16.76 -5.97
N ASP A 116 -0.58 -17.07 -6.41
CA ASP A 116 -0.30 -17.53 -7.78
C ASP A 116 -1.15 -18.78 -8.11
N GLU A 117 -1.12 -19.80 -7.25
CA GLU A 117 -1.91 -21.03 -7.43
C GLU A 117 -3.43 -20.76 -7.44
N ALA A 118 -3.91 -19.79 -6.65
CA ALA A 118 -5.33 -19.42 -6.65
C ALA A 118 -5.75 -18.76 -7.97
N LEU A 119 -4.89 -17.93 -8.56
CA LEU A 119 -5.12 -17.24 -9.84
C LEU A 119 -5.06 -18.22 -11.02
N GLU A 120 -4.11 -19.16 -11.01
CA GLU A 120 -3.98 -20.20 -12.05
C GLU A 120 -5.20 -21.14 -12.15
N ARG A 121 -5.95 -21.28 -11.06
CA ARG A 121 -7.16 -22.11 -11.00
C ARG A 121 -8.43 -21.39 -11.47
N LEU A 122 -8.34 -20.10 -11.80
CA LEU A 122 -9.49 -19.37 -12.33
C LEU A 122 -9.91 -19.99 -13.68
N PRO A 123 -11.22 -20.14 -13.93
CA PRO A 123 -11.68 -20.60 -15.23
C PRO A 123 -11.25 -19.57 -16.29
N LEU A 124 -10.52 -20.01 -17.31
CA LEU A 124 -10.32 -19.23 -18.53
C LEU A 124 -11.71 -19.02 -19.15
N VAL A 125 -12.22 -17.79 -19.11
CA VAL A 125 -13.44 -17.40 -19.83
C VAL A 125 -13.08 -16.94 -21.23
#